data_AF-A0A2M9HE09-F1
#
_entry.id   AF-A0A2M9HE09-F1
#
_cell.length_a   1.000
_cell.length_b   1.000
_cell.length_c   1.000
_cell.angle_alpha   90.00
_cell.angle_beta   90.00
_cell.angle_gamma   90.00
#
_symmetry.space_group_name_H-M   'P 1'
#
loop_
_entity.id
_entity.type
_entity.pdbx_description
1 polymer ?
#
loop_
_entity_poly.entity_id
_entity_poly.type
_entity_poly.pdbx_seq_one_letter_code
_entity_poly.pdbx_strand_id
1 'polypeptide(L)'
;MRRDLDLVRTILKTCADSTQPVSASAFVDDAHPFPLVAYHAKIMQDAGLIEARLIRASDGNIVQADILSLTWEGNDFLDAVRSDTIWSKTKQKIATTVGSVAFELVKTVATGFASQALGL
;
A
#
# COMPACT_ATOMS: atom_id res chain seq x y z
N MET A 1 11.60 7.14 -7.10
CA MET A 1 11.03 5.80 -7.43
C MET A 1 9.54 5.97 -7.66
N ARG A 2 8.92 5.19 -8.56
CA ARG A 2 7.48 5.29 -8.85
C ARG A 2 6.68 4.50 -7.80
N ARG A 3 5.52 5.03 -7.40
CA ARG A 3 4.59 4.32 -6.52
C ARG A 3 3.89 3.19 -7.27
N ASP A 4 3.90 2.01 -6.67
CA ASP A 4 3.20 0.80 -7.09
C ASP A 4 2.06 0.51 -6.10
N LEU A 5 0.82 0.59 -6.57
CA LEU A 5 -0.35 0.39 -5.71
C LEU A 5 -0.68 -1.09 -5.48
N ASP A 6 -0.24 -1.98 -6.37
CA ASP A 6 -0.39 -3.42 -6.16
C ASP A 6 0.55 -3.86 -5.02
N LEU A 7 1.79 -3.34 -4.98
CA LEU A 7 2.70 -3.57 -3.86
C LEU A 7 2.15 -3.00 -2.54
N VAL A 8 1.61 -1.77 -2.54
CA VAL A 8 0.96 -1.18 -1.35
C VAL A 8 -0.15 -2.11 -0.82
N ARG A 9 -1.03 -2.59 -1.70
CA ARG A 9 -2.12 -3.49 -1.34
C ARG A 9 -1.62 -4.81 -0.77
N THR A 10 -0.57 -5.39 -1.38
CA THR A 10 0.05 -6.63 -0.90
C THR A 10 0.64 -6.45 0.49
N ILE A 11 1.38 -5.37 0.73
CA ILE A 11 1.95 -5.06 2.05
C ILE A 11 0.85 -4.96 3.11
N LEU A 12 -0.22 -4.20 2.82
CA LEU A 12 -1.33 -4.03 3.75
C LEU A 12 -2.03 -5.36 4.07
N LYS A 13 -2.31 -6.19 3.06
CA LYS A 13 -2.91 -7.52 3.26
C LYS A 13 -2.05 -8.40 4.17
N THR A 14 -0.77 -8.55 3.84
CA THR A 14 0.14 -9.40 4.61
C THR A 14 0.34 -8.91 6.04
N CYS A 15 0.44 -7.59 6.24
CA CYS A 15 0.61 -7.04 7.59
C CYS A 15 -0.69 -7.11 8.42
N ALA A 16 -1.87 -7.00 7.79
CA ALA A 16 -3.15 -7.15 8.48
C ALA A 16 -3.38 -8.58 9.01
N ASP A 17 -2.82 -9.59 8.34
CA ASP A 17 -2.93 -11.00 8.75
C ASP A 17 -1.81 -11.43 9.73
N SER A 18 -0.87 -10.53 10.05
CA SER A 18 0.27 -10.80 10.94
C SER A 18 0.02 -10.35 12.37
N THR A 19 0.47 -11.14 13.35
CA THR A 19 0.50 -10.76 14.77
C THR A 19 1.84 -10.19 15.21
N GLN A 20 2.83 -10.15 14.30
CA GLN A 20 4.19 -9.67 14.54
C GLN A 20 4.60 -8.65 13.47
N PRO A 21 5.58 -7.78 13.75
CA PRO A 21 6.14 -6.91 12.73
C PRO A 21 6.61 -7.69 11.49
N VAL A 22 6.31 -7.18 10.31
CA VAL A 22 6.69 -7.79 9.02
C VAL A 22 7.87 -7.05 8.44
N SER A 23 8.98 -7.75 8.21
CA SER A 23 10.13 -7.15 7.53
C SER A 23 9.82 -6.88 6.06
N ALA A 24 10.27 -5.74 5.54
CA ALA A 24 10.18 -5.41 4.12
C ALA A 24 10.83 -6.48 3.22
N SER A 25 11.80 -7.23 3.73
CA SER A 25 12.41 -8.36 3.01
C SER A 25 11.41 -9.45 2.62
N ALA A 26 10.26 -9.55 3.29
CA ALA A 26 9.20 -10.49 2.94
C ALA A 26 8.50 -10.19 1.60
N PHE A 27 8.67 -8.98 1.07
CA PHE A 27 8.08 -8.53 -0.20
C PHE A 27 9.13 -8.34 -1.30
N VAL A 28 10.35 -8.82 -1.09
CA VAL A 28 11.44 -8.69 -2.06
C VAL A 28 11.38 -9.84 -3.05
N ASP A 29 11.35 -9.48 -4.33
CA ASP A 29 11.43 -10.40 -5.46
C ASP A 29 12.19 -9.72 -6.63
N ASP A 30 12.27 -10.39 -7.78
CA ASP A 30 12.98 -9.89 -8.96
C ASP A 30 12.37 -8.57 -9.50
N ALA A 31 11.06 -8.35 -9.32
CA ALA A 31 10.36 -7.13 -9.72
C ALA A 31 10.43 -6.03 -8.64
N HIS A 32 10.56 -6.41 -7.37
CA HIS A 32 10.55 -5.55 -6.20
C HIS A 32 11.85 -5.70 -5.38
N PRO A 33 12.99 -5.17 -5.85
CA PRO A 33 14.23 -5.24 -5.09
C PRO A 33 14.10 -4.50 -3.75
N PHE A 34 14.92 -4.80 -2.74
CA PHE A 34 14.76 -4.21 -1.40
C PHE A 34 14.63 -2.67 -1.36
N PRO A 35 15.43 -1.85 -2.08
CA PRO A 35 15.23 -0.40 -2.13
C PRO A 35 13.83 -0.01 -2.61
N LEU A 36 13.31 -0.79 -3.58
CA LEU A 36 11.90 -0.96 -3.97
C LEU A 36 10.88 -0.76 -2.85
N VAL A 37 10.90 -1.79 -2.02
CA VAL A 37 9.96 -2.07 -0.94
C VAL A 37 10.20 -1.14 0.22
N ALA A 38 11.45 -0.88 0.59
CA ALA A 38 11.81 0.05 1.65
C ALA A 38 11.32 1.47 1.36
N TYR A 39 11.39 1.91 0.09
CA TYR A 39 10.78 3.16 -0.35
C TYR A 39 9.25 3.15 -0.18
N HIS A 40 8.59 2.05 -0.50
CA HIS A 40 7.13 1.90 -0.32
C HIS A 40 6.74 1.96 1.15
N ALA A 41 7.45 1.23 2.03
CA ALA A 41 7.24 1.31 3.47
C ALA A 41 7.38 2.77 3.97
N LYS A 42 8.40 3.49 3.50
CA LYS A 42 8.57 4.91 3.84
C LYS A 42 7.40 5.78 3.40
N ILE A 43 6.99 5.74 2.13
CA ILE A 43 5.91 6.62 1.65
C ILE A 43 4.54 6.21 2.20
N MET A 44 4.35 4.94 2.56
CA MET A 44 3.14 4.46 3.23
C MET A 44 3.09 4.96 4.68
N GLN A 45 4.23 5.00 5.37
CA GLN A 45 4.35 5.63 6.68
C GLN A 45 4.10 7.14 6.60
N ASP A 46 4.71 7.84 5.64
CA ASP A 46 4.51 9.28 5.42
C ASP A 46 3.04 9.60 5.09
N ALA A 47 2.34 8.70 4.40
CA ALA A 47 0.92 8.80 4.07
C ALA A 47 -0.01 8.31 5.20
N GLY A 48 0.54 7.92 6.35
CA GLY A 48 -0.25 7.49 7.50
C GLY A 48 -0.98 6.16 7.31
N LEU A 49 -0.55 5.28 6.40
CA LEU A 49 -1.16 3.95 6.20
C LEU A 49 -0.61 2.88 7.14
N ILE A 50 0.66 3.02 7.54
CA ILE A 50 1.35 2.05 8.38
C ILE A 50 2.23 2.76 9.40
N GLU A 51 2.51 2.06 10.49
CA GLU A 51 3.65 2.37 11.35
C GLU A 51 4.83 1.51 10.94
N ALA A 52 5.99 2.13 10.69
CA ALA A 52 7.20 1.40 10.29
C ALA A 52 8.43 1.89 11.05
N ARG A 53 9.33 0.96 11.35
CA ARG A 53 10.68 1.26 11.84
C ARG A 53 11.64 1.20 10.66
N LEU A 54 12.25 2.34 10.32
CA LEU A 54 13.19 2.48 9.20
C LEU A 54 14.58 2.79 9.74
N ILE A 55 15.57 1.96 9.43
CA ILE A 55 16.98 2.20 9.75
C ILE A 55 17.70 2.64 8.48
N ARG A 56 18.49 3.71 8.59
CA ARG A 56 19.26 4.27 7.48
C ARG A 56 20.75 4.11 7.72
N ALA A 57 21.49 3.83 6.66
CA ALA A 57 22.94 3.96 6.66
C ALA A 57 23.37 5.44 6.63
N SER A 58 24.67 5.68 6.77
CA SER A 58 25.27 7.02 6.76
C SER A 58 25.06 7.77 5.44
N ASP A 59 24.87 7.06 4.33
CA ASP A 59 24.54 7.60 3.01
C ASP A 59 23.05 7.98 2.86
N GLY A 60 22.24 7.76 3.90
CA GLY A 60 20.81 8.05 3.93
C GLY A 60 19.92 6.95 3.36
N ASN A 61 20.48 5.91 2.76
CA ASN A 61 19.71 4.78 2.23
C ASN A 61 19.08 3.96 3.35
N ILE A 62 17.83 3.52 3.15
CA ILE A 62 17.17 2.61 4.08
C ILE A 62 17.82 1.25 3.94
N VAL A 63 18.37 0.72 5.03
CA VAL A 63 19.02 -0.61 5.09
C VAL A 63 18.19 -1.64 5.84
N GLN A 64 17.21 -1.20 6.62
CA GLN A 64 16.22 -2.06 7.26
C GLN A 64 14.87 -1.34 7.33
N ALA A 65 13.79 -2.07 7.06
CA ALA A 65 12.44 -1.58 7.20
C ALA A 65 11.56 -2.69 7.78
N ASP A 66 10.99 -2.44 8.96
CA ASP A 66 10.03 -3.34 9.62
C ASP A 66 8.69 -2.63 9.75
N ILE A 67 7.64 -3.22 9.20
CA ILE A 67 6.26 -2.71 9.29
C ILE A 67 5.67 -3.25 10.59
N LEU A 68 5.36 -2.35 11.52
CA LEU A 68 4.94 -2.70 12.87
C LEU A 68 3.44 -2.99 12.94
N SER A 69 2.64 -2.15 12.28
CA SER A 69 1.17 -2.24 12.28
C SER A 69 0.59 -1.41 11.11
N LEU A 70 -0.66 -1.70 10.76
CA LEU A 70 -1.49 -0.77 9.99
C LEU A 70 -2.03 0.31 10.93
N THR A 71 -2.12 1.54 10.44
CA THR A 71 -2.91 2.58 11.10
C THR A 71 -4.40 2.35 10.88
N TRP A 72 -5.26 3.14 11.52
CA TRP A 72 -6.69 3.12 11.22
C TRP A 72 -6.97 3.43 9.74
N GLU A 73 -6.32 4.45 9.20
CA GLU A 73 -6.46 4.81 7.78
C GLU A 73 -5.93 3.72 6.83
N GLY A 74 -4.88 3.01 7.22
CA GLY A 74 -4.39 1.84 6.51
C GLY A 74 -5.42 0.72 6.44
N ASN A 75 -6.14 0.46 7.54
CA ASN A 75 -7.22 -0.51 7.58
C ASN A 75 -8.41 -0.08 6.70
N ASP A 76 -8.85 1.18 6.81
CA ASP A 76 -9.94 1.72 5.99
C ASP A 76 -9.62 1.61 4.49
N PHE A 77 -8.39 1.99 4.10
CA PHE A 77 -7.96 1.87 2.71
C PHE A 77 -7.89 0.41 2.29
N LEU A 78 -7.31 -0.47 3.11
CA LEU A 78 -7.24 -1.90 2.83
C LEU A 78 -8.63 -2.47 2.59
N ASP A 79 -9.61 -2.18 3.45
CA ASP A 79 -10.96 -2.70 3.32
C ASP A 79 -11.67 -2.19 2.06
N ALA A 80 -11.43 -0.93 1.68
CA ALA A 80 -11.92 -0.38 0.41
C ALA A 80 -11.35 -1.11 -0.82
N VAL A 81 -10.11 -1.63 -0.74
CA VAL A 81 -9.45 -2.33 -1.85
C VAL A 81 -9.29 -3.85 -1.64
N ARG A 82 -9.83 -4.43 -0.56
CA ARG A 82 -9.57 -5.83 -0.17
C ARG A 82 -10.13 -6.81 -1.19
N SER A 83 -11.32 -6.52 -1.73
CA SER A 83 -11.98 -7.29 -2.79
C SER A 83 -11.23 -7.15 -4.12
N ASP A 84 -10.86 -8.28 -4.74
CA ASP A 84 -10.22 -8.28 -6.06
C ASP A 84 -11.12 -7.69 -7.14
N THR A 85 -12.44 -7.87 -7.02
CA THR A 85 -13.42 -7.29 -7.93
C THR A 85 -13.43 -5.76 -7.84
N ILE A 86 -13.50 -5.20 -6.63
CA ILE A 86 -13.46 -3.74 -6.42
C ILE A 86 -12.10 -3.18 -6.85
N TRP A 87 -11.02 -3.88 -6.52
CA TRP A 87 -9.67 -3.47 -6.90
C TRP A 87 -9.48 -3.41 -8.42
N SER A 88 -9.92 -4.44 -9.13
CA SER A 88 -9.86 -4.48 -10.60
C SER A 88 -10.64 -3.33 -11.25
N LYS A 89 -11.87 -3.09 -10.78
CA LYS A 89 -12.69 -1.94 -11.24
C LYS A 89 -12.00 -0.60 -10.97
N THR A 90 -11.40 -0.44 -9.79
CA THR A 90 -10.66 0.75 -9.39
C THR A 90 -9.49 1.00 -10.34
N LYS A 91 -8.65 -0.01 -10.57
CA LYS A 91 -7.51 0.10 -11.50
C LYS A 91 -7.96 0.41 -12.92
N GLN A 92 -9.00 -0.26 -13.42
CA GLN A 92 -9.53 -0.03 -14.76
C GLN A 92 -10.05 1.41 -14.92
N LYS A 93 -10.78 1.93 -13.93
CA LYS A 93 -11.31 3.30 -13.95
C LYS A 93 -10.20 4.35 -13.96
N ILE A 94 -9.14 4.14 -13.18
CA ILE A 94 -7.98 5.03 -13.14
C ILE A 94 -7.24 4.97 -14.49
N ALA A 95 -6.86 3.77 -14.94
CA ALA A 95 -6.10 3.59 -16.17
C ALA A 95 -6.78 4.19 -17.41
N THR A 96 -8.11 4.11 -17.49
CA THR A 96 -8.89 4.66 -18.61
C THR A 96 -9.07 6.18 -18.57
N THR A 97 -8.85 6.83 -17.43
CA THR A 97 -9.10 8.28 -17.26
C THR A 97 -7.78 9.07 -17.16
N VAL A 98 -6.85 8.59 -16.34
CA VAL A 98 -5.57 9.25 -16.04
C VAL A 98 -4.58 8.17 -15.62
N GLY A 99 -3.50 7.93 -16.39
CA GLY A 99 -2.60 6.79 -16.17
C GLY A 99 -1.99 6.67 -14.76
N SER A 100 -1.98 7.75 -13.97
CA SER A 100 -1.72 7.73 -12.53
C SER A 100 -2.47 8.88 -11.84
N VAL A 101 -2.95 8.65 -10.61
CA VAL A 101 -3.67 9.65 -9.81
C VAL A 101 -3.09 9.77 -8.39
N ALA A 102 -3.43 10.85 -7.69
CA ALA A 102 -3.13 11.03 -6.27
C ALA A 102 -3.74 9.89 -5.42
N PHE A 103 -3.14 9.60 -4.25
CA PHE A 103 -3.60 8.50 -3.38
C PHE A 103 -5.07 8.65 -2.98
N GLU A 104 -5.46 9.85 -2.55
CA GLU A 104 -6.84 10.17 -2.17
C GLU A 104 -7.87 9.86 -3.26
N LEU A 105 -7.51 10.05 -4.53
CA LEU A 105 -8.40 9.72 -5.64
C LEU A 105 -8.52 8.20 -5.83
N VAL A 106 -7.46 7.43 -5.58
CA VAL A 106 -7.54 5.96 -5.56
C VAL A 106 -8.52 5.51 -4.49
N LYS A 107 -8.39 6.05 -3.27
CA LYS A 107 -9.28 5.76 -2.14
C LYS A 107 -10.72 6.10 -2.50
N THR A 108 -10.97 7.30 -3.00
CA THR A 108 -12.30 7.79 -3.42
C THR A 108 -12.96 6.88 -4.46
N VAL A 109 -12.21 6.44 -5.48
CA VAL A 109 -12.75 5.55 -6.52
C VAL A 109 -13.08 4.17 -5.93
N ALA A 110 -12.20 3.61 -5.10
CA ALA A 110 -12.41 2.32 -4.46
C ALA A 110 -13.64 2.34 -3.53
N THR A 111 -13.76 3.36 -2.69
CA THR A 111 -14.92 3.54 -1.79
C THR A 111 -16.20 3.77 -2.57
N GLY A 112 -16.16 4.45 -3.73
CA GLY A 112 -17.30 4.61 -4.62
C GLY A 112 -17.81 3.27 -5.16
N PHE A 113 -16.91 2.39 -5.61
CA PHE A 113 -17.29 1.05 -6.04
C PHE A 113 -17.78 0.17 -4.88
N ALA A 114 -17.19 0.30 -3.69
CA ALA A 114 -17.67 -0.39 -2.49
C ALA A 114 -19.08 0.08 -2.10
N SER A 115 -19.34 1.38 -2.12
CA SER A 115 -20.66 1.97 -1.84
C SER A 115 -21.71 1.46 -2.83
N GLN A 116 -21.39 1.46 -4.12
CA GLN A 116 -22.26 0.90 -5.15
C GLN A 116 -22.57 -0.59 -4.92
N ALA A 117 -21.59 -1.38 -4.45
CA ALA A 117 -21.80 -2.79 -4.13
C ALA A 117 -22.71 -2.99 -2.90
N LEU A 118 -22.76 -2.02 -1.99
CA LEU A 118 -23.67 -1.99 -0.84
C LEU A 118 -25.06 -1.41 -1.17
N GLY A 119 -25.24 -0.83 -2.37
CA GLY A 119 -26.48 -0.17 -2.76
C GLY A 119 -26.66 1.24 -2.16
N LEU A 120 -25.57 1.88 -1.76
CA LEU A 120 -25.52 3.28 -1.29
C LEU A 120 -25.28 4.27 -2.43
#